data_AF-A0AAU3R330-F1
#
_entry.id   AF-A0AAU3R330-F1
#
_cell.length_a   1.000
_cell.length_b   1.000
_cell.length_c   1.000
_cell.angle_alpha   90.00
_cell.angle_beta   90.00
_cell.angle_gamma   90.00
#
_symmetry.space_group_name_H-M   'P 1'
#
loop_
_entity.id
_entity.type
_entity.pdbx_description
1 polymer ?
#
loop_
_entity_poly.entity_id
_entity_poly.type
_entity_poly.pdbx_seq_one_letter_code
_entity_poly.pdbx_strand_id
1 'polypeptide(L)'
;MPSTAALTWYQSGDPAVLVQAFHCNVRFVGEAMGALVSGPRTHEQLLDLARGEFDLRWDTPAPVRDRTSWLAVTGMVELFDRHVHLTEAGRGVLAGIALGRPEFEGADTAVHLAPAAKAVAQLIEQLDGAALRGRADGANLYVPGTSAKGATLDALQVLTEAAIPSISDADFVRFVQDTFPRAQTAATARTAKDTLKALGLIQRTSSESWSATPAALAWVESGEPLDLARIVHAAIAFFGELLGELDKAVPPTTGALAERSALYLPDRGKSLSRSAVNARLNLLEACRLVTRLSQTTYRTTALGRAFKESLPCFPPADATSRTLADGDSQRHHDVSPSGNTQQSHSLGSDIAAELESAARDSANPRRLEKAAVVALGYLGMPGKHVGGSGAVDGQVRFGVGSNSRILAIEAKTSATGRVVDQSLFGLAEHRAEIGAHVHLLIGPGFERRMLKEADDDPAIAVIDTGLLAEVVRRQEQTPLTLTQLAPLVDPALHAAQRRESMHEYWAAQEIRGQLEYALVDILNVEADDPLEEGGWLDLTSVRRELRTRGYRVEEATVVETLDFLASDRIGVLQRSVQRYRCTASLHTAGQRIQALGHQWVAAAQLHHRTRSKDEGAQA
;
A
#
# COMPACT_ATOMS: atom_id res chain seq x y z
N MET A 1 -31.42 -0.29 5.85
CA MET A 1 -32.26 -0.31 7.08
C MET A 1 -31.41 0.12 8.26
N PRO A 2 -31.86 1.05 9.12
CA PRO A 2 -31.18 1.39 10.36
C PRO A 2 -31.19 0.21 11.35
N SER A 3 -30.21 0.15 12.26
CA SER A 3 -30.15 -0.87 13.30
C SER A 3 -31.17 -0.60 14.42
N THR A 4 -31.55 -1.64 15.17
CA THR A 4 -32.44 -1.52 16.32
C THR A 4 -31.94 -0.48 17.32
N ALA A 5 -30.63 -0.45 17.60
CA ALA A 5 -30.02 0.53 18.49
C ALA A 5 -30.15 1.98 17.98
N ALA A 6 -29.99 2.20 16.67
CA ALA A 6 -30.16 3.53 16.07
C ALA A 6 -31.62 4.02 16.14
N LEU A 7 -32.59 3.12 15.92
CA LEU A 7 -34.02 3.42 16.08
C LEU A 7 -34.37 3.75 17.54
N THR A 8 -33.90 2.96 18.50
CA THR A 8 -34.15 3.19 19.93
C THR A 8 -33.55 4.51 20.41
N TRP A 9 -32.33 4.85 19.99
CA TRP A 9 -31.70 6.15 20.30
C TRP A 9 -32.50 7.31 19.70
N TYR A 10 -32.90 7.23 18.41
CA TYR A 10 -33.71 8.27 17.76
C TYR A 10 -35.06 8.51 18.44
N GLN A 11 -35.68 7.46 18.98
CA GLN A 11 -36.98 7.55 19.66
C GLN A 11 -36.89 8.03 21.11
N SER A 12 -35.84 7.64 21.84
CA SER A 12 -35.70 7.92 23.28
C SER A 12 -34.92 9.20 23.58
N GLY A 13 -33.92 9.54 22.77
CA GLY A 13 -32.94 10.57 23.09
C GLY A 13 -32.07 10.26 24.32
N ASP A 14 -32.06 9.01 24.80
CA ASP A 14 -31.32 8.58 26.00
C ASP A 14 -29.83 8.28 25.69
N PRO A 15 -28.87 9.08 26.19
CA PRO A 15 -27.44 8.90 25.87
C PRO A 15 -26.88 7.53 26.28
N ALA A 16 -27.51 6.84 27.24
CA ALA A 16 -27.13 5.48 27.62
C ALA A 16 -27.22 4.50 26.44
N VAL A 17 -28.29 4.60 25.63
CA VAL A 17 -28.52 3.74 24.45
C VAL A 17 -27.41 3.94 23.41
N LEU A 18 -27.00 5.19 23.20
CA LEU A 18 -25.92 5.52 22.25
C LEU A 18 -24.56 5.00 22.74
N VAL A 19 -24.26 5.16 24.03
CA VAL A 19 -22.99 4.70 24.63
C VAL A 19 -22.89 3.17 24.66
N GLN A 20 -23.99 2.47 24.95
CA GLN A 20 -24.06 1.01 24.81
C GLN A 20 -23.83 0.58 23.35
N ALA A 21 -24.47 1.26 22.39
CA ALA A 21 -24.27 0.99 20.96
C ALA A 21 -22.80 1.21 20.53
N PHE A 22 -22.14 2.27 21.02
CA PHE A 22 -20.72 2.48 20.79
C PHE A 22 -19.86 1.38 21.41
N HIS A 23 -20.10 0.99 22.66
CA HIS A 23 -19.32 -0.08 23.29
C HIS A 23 -19.42 -1.43 22.55
N CYS A 24 -20.62 -1.80 22.08
CA CYS A 24 -20.81 -3.03 21.31
C CYS A 24 -20.11 -3.05 19.93
N ASN A 25 -19.70 -1.88 19.39
CA ASN A 25 -19.17 -1.76 18.02
C ASN A 25 -17.77 -1.12 17.95
N VAL A 26 -17.31 -0.49 19.03
CA VAL A 26 -16.05 0.25 19.11
C VAL A 26 -15.28 -0.18 20.35
N ARG A 27 -14.10 -0.77 20.15
CA ARG A 27 -13.21 -1.21 21.23
C ARG A 27 -12.85 -0.03 22.14
N PHE A 28 -12.82 -0.27 23.46
CA PHE A 28 -12.34 0.65 24.50
C PHE A 28 -13.26 1.83 24.82
N VAL A 29 -14.58 1.60 24.87
CA VAL A 29 -15.56 2.63 25.27
C VAL A 29 -15.99 2.39 26.72
N GLY A 30 -16.68 1.27 26.98
CA GLY A 30 -16.97 0.80 28.34
C GLY A 30 -15.70 0.55 29.15
N GLU A 31 -14.66 -0.01 28.53
CA GLU A 31 -13.38 -0.31 29.20
C GLU A 31 -12.68 0.96 29.68
N ALA A 32 -12.78 2.05 28.91
CA ALA A 32 -12.26 3.36 29.31
C ALA A 32 -13.02 3.91 30.52
N MET A 33 -14.35 3.76 30.58
CA MET A 33 -15.15 4.08 31.78
C MET A 33 -14.77 3.18 32.96
N GLY A 34 -14.58 1.88 32.72
CA GLY A 34 -14.16 0.90 33.73
C GLY A 34 -12.82 1.24 34.38
N ALA A 35 -11.84 1.68 33.59
CA ALA A 35 -10.54 2.15 34.10
C ALA A 35 -10.64 3.34 35.06
N LEU A 36 -11.70 4.17 34.92
CA LEU A 36 -11.95 5.35 35.74
C LEU A 36 -12.72 5.06 37.05
N VAL A 37 -13.25 3.84 37.24
CA VAL A 37 -13.90 3.44 38.50
C VAL A 37 -12.91 3.50 39.68
N SER A 38 -11.64 3.20 39.43
CA SER A 38 -10.55 3.29 40.41
C SER A 38 -10.08 4.72 40.74
N GLY A 39 -10.57 5.72 39.99
CA GLY A 39 -10.18 7.12 40.11
C GLY A 39 -9.88 7.78 38.75
N PRO A 40 -9.74 9.12 38.72
CA PRO A 40 -9.51 9.87 37.48
C PRO A 40 -8.17 9.53 36.82
N ARG A 41 -8.10 9.56 35.49
CA ARG A 41 -6.88 9.25 34.72
C ARG A 41 -6.62 10.25 33.60
N THR A 42 -5.36 10.48 33.25
CA THR A 42 -5.00 11.25 32.05
C THR A 42 -5.23 10.45 30.77
N HIS A 43 -5.22 11.13 29.62
CA HIS A 43 -5.29 10.46 28.31
C HIS A 43 -4.09 9.54 28.05
N GLU A 44 -2.90 9.84 28.57
CA GLU A 44 -1.72 8.96 28.48
C GLU A 44 -1.92 7.69 29.32
N GLN A 45 -2.40 7.81 30.56
CA GLN A 45 -2.65 6.66 31.43
C GLN A 45 -3.74 5.72 30.87
N LEU A 46 -4.76 6.28 30.22
CA LEU A 46 -5.77 5.51 29.50
C LEU A 46 -5.21 4.87 28.21
N LEU A 47 -4.28 5.54 27.53
CA LEU A 47 -3.58 4.99 26.35
C LEU A 47 -2.67 3.81 26.73
N ASP A 48 -1.91 3.91 27.81
CA ASP A 48 -1.02 2.85 28.26
C ASP A 48 -1.80 1.63 28.75
N LEU A 49 -2.96 1.85 29.39
CA LEU A 49 -3.91 0.79 29.73
C LEU A 49 -4.52 0.15 28.47
N ALA A 50 -4.90 0.95 27.46
CA ALA A 50 -5.37 0.44 26.16
C ALA A 50 -4.31 -0.44 25.46
N ARG A 51 -3.04 -0.04 25.52
CA ARG A 51 -1.90 -0.81 24.98
C ARG A 51 -1.65 -2.09 25.77
N GLY A 52 -1.54 -2.00 27.10
CA GLY A 52 -1.11 -3.09 27.97
C GLY A 52 -2.19 -4.14 28.25
N GLU A 53 -3.40 -3.72 28.59
CA GLU A 53 -4.50 -4.64 28.95
C GLU A 53 -5.39 -5.00 27.75
N PHE A 54 -5.41 -4.20 26.68
CA PHE A 54 -6.34 -4.36 25.54
C PHE A 54 -5.67 -4.59 24.18
N ASP A 55 -4.32 -4.57 24.11
CA ASP A 55 -3.51 -4.70 22.87
C ASP A 55 -3.91 -3.70 21.77
N LEU A 56 -4.36 -2.52 22.18
CA LEU A 56 -4.73 -1.41 21.30
C LEU A 56 -3.50 -0.55 21.03
N ARG A 57 -2.82 -0.89 19.94
CA ARG A 57 -1.54 -0.31 19.49
C ARG A 57 -1.72 1.06 18.85
N TRP A 58 -2.23 2.02 19.62
CA TRP A 58 -2.30 3.41 19.21
C TRP A 58 -0.99 4.11 19.57
N ASP A 59 -0.39 4.82 18.60
CA ASP A 59 0.88 5.53 18.82
C ASP A 59 0.69 6.84 19.59
N THR A 60 -0.50 7.45 19.48
CA THR A 60 -0.84 8.73 20.11
C THR A 60 -2.10 8.62 20.99
N PRO A 61 -2.34 9.56 21.92
CA PRO A 61 -3.57 9.60 22.72
C PRO A 61 -4.84 9.98 21.93
N ALA A 62 -4.76 10.27 20.63
CA ALA A 62 -5.91 10.76 19.86
C ALA A 62 -7.12 9.81 19.87
N PRO A 63 -6.99 8.48 19.66
CA PRO A 63 -8.14 7.58 19.70
C PRO A 63 -8.79 7.47 21.08
N VAL A 64 -8.02 7.68 22.16
CA VAL A 64 -8.54 7.77 23.53
C VAL A 64 -9.28 9.10 23.73
N ARG A 65 -8.73 10.20 23.20
CA ARG A 65 -9.37 11.53 23.23
C ARG A 65 -10.71 11.53 22.50
N ASP A 66 -10.81 10.87 21.34
CA ASP A 66 -12.07 10.76 20.59
C ASP A 66 -13.16 10.08 21.44
N ARG A 67 -12.84 8.93 22.02
CA ARG A 67 -13.74 8.14 22.91
C ARG A 67 -14.17 8.94 24.12
N THR A 68 -13.22 9.56 24.82
CA THR A 68 -13.51 10.38 26.00
C THR A 68 -14.31 11.64 25.65
N SER A 69 -14.16 12.18 24.43
CA SER A 69 -14.99 13.28 23.92
C SER A 69 -16.44 12.84 23.66
N TRP A 70 -16.66 11.66 23.06
CA TRP A 70 -18.02 11.10 22.91
C TRP A 70 -18.68 10.81 24.27
N LEU A 71 -17.92 10.25 25.21
CA LEU A 71 -18.36 10.02 26.59
C LEU A 71 -18.65 11.33 27.33
N ALA A 72 -17.91 12.42 27.05
CA ALA A 72 -18.16 13.73 27.64
C ALA A 72 -19.41 14.40 27.07
N VAL A 73 -19.61 14.36 25.74
CA VAL A 73 -20.82 14.88 25.09
C VAL A 73 -22.08 14.11 25.52
N THR A 74 -21.95 12.84 25.89
CA THR A 74 -23.04 12.03 26.46
C THR A 74 -23.18 12.13 27.98
N GLY A 75 -22.35 12.93 28.66
CA GLY A 75 -22.41 13.14 30.11
C GLY A 75 -21.90 11.98 30.98
N MET A 76 -21.23 10.99 30.39
CA MET A 76 -20.69 9.81 31.08
C MET A 76 -19.35 10.08 31.76
N VAL A 77 -18.56 11.01 31.22
CA VAL A 77 -17.29 11.47 31.81
C VAL A 77 -17.18 12.99 31.76
N GLU A 78 -16.33 13.55 32.61
CA GLU A 78 -15.99 14.98 32.61
C GLU A 78 -14.46 15.15 32.54
N LEU A 79 -13.98 16.24 31.92
CA LEU A 79 -12.55 16.56 31.85
C LEU A 79 -12.25 17.68 32.84
N PHE A 80 -11.51 17.38 33.90
CA PHE A 80 -11.11 18.35 34.92
C PHE A 80 -9.63 18.17 35.30
N ASP A 81 -8.88 19.27 35.29
CA ASP A 81 -7.42 19.33 35.47
C ASP A 81 -6.65 18.25 34.67
N ARG A 82 -6.91 18.17 33.36
CA ARG A 82 -6.33 17.18 32.42
C ARG A 82 -6.59 15.70 32.74
N HIS A 83 -7.39 15.41 33.76
CA HIS A 83 -7.86 14.06 34.08
C HIS A 83 -9.30 13.89 33.60
N VAL A 84 -9.61 12.68 33.13
CA VAL A 84 -10.97 12.25 32.81
C VAL A 84 -11.57 11.64 34.08
N HIS A 85 -12.76 12.09 34.46
CA HIS A 85 -13.49 11.69 35.66
C HIS A 85 -14.77 10.97 35.25
N LEU A 86 -15.11 9.85 35.90
CA LEU A 86 -16.37 9.13 35.65
C LEU A 86 -17.53 9.81 36.39
N THR A 87 -18.60 10.18 35.69
CA THR A 87 -19.79 10.79 36.31
C THR A 87 -20.69 9.73 36.95
N GLU A 88 -21.74 10.17 37.66
CA GLU A 88 -22.74 9.26 38.20
C GLU A 88 -23.60 8.62 37.09
N ALA A 89 -23.88 9.35 36.02
CA ALA A 89 -24.51 8.79 34.82
C ALA A 89 -23.62 7.73 34.17
N GLY A 90 -22.31 8.01 34.06
CA GLY A 90 -21.32 7.04 33.59
C GLY A 90 -21.28 5.77 34.43
N ARG A 91 -21.31 5.88 35.76
CA ARG A 91 -21.42 4.73 36.68
C ARG A 91 -22.72 3.94 36.46
N GLY A 92 -23.86 4.63 36.32
CA GLY A 92 -25.16 4.00 36.06
C GLY A 92 -25.19 3.18 34.76
N VAL A 93 -24.65 3.73 33.67
CA VAL A 93 -24.57 3.04 32.38
C VAL A 93 -23.55 1.89 32.43
N LEU A 94 -22.39 2.10 33.04
CA LEU A 94 -21.34 1.09 33.18
C LEU A 94 -21.81 -0.15 33.95
N ALA A 95 -22.66 0.01 34.96
CA ALA A 95 -23.23 -1.11 35.71
C ALA A 95 -24.09 -2.06 34.86
N GLY A 96 -24.62 -1.60 33.73
CA GLY A 96 -25.38 -2.40 32.76
C GLY A 96 -24.54 -2.94 31.58
N ILE A 97 -23.22 -2.68 31.55
CA ILE A 97 -22.35 -3.04 30.43
C ILE A 97 -21.36 -4.15 30.85
N ALA A 98 -21.35 -5.25 30.10
CA ALA A 98 -20.33 -6.28 30.21
C ALA A 98 -19.04 -5.81 29.54
N LEU A 99 -18.00 -5.51 30.32
CA LEU A 99 -16.70 -5.11 29.80
C LEU A 99 -16.01 -6.28 29.08
N GLY A 100 -15.53 -6.05 27.86
CA GLY A 100 -14.64 -6.99 27.20
C GLY A 100 -13.26 -6.99 27.86
N ARG A 101 -12.56 -8.10 27.78
CA ARG A 101 -11.09 -8.18 27.89
C ARG A 101 -10.59 -9.03 26.74
N PRO A 102 -9.36 -8.82 26.22
CA PRO A 102 -8.78 -9.78 25.29
C PRO A 102 -8.64 -11.12 26.00
N GLU A 103 -9.12 -12.19 25.36
CA GLU A 103 -8.75 -13.54 25.76
C GLU A 103 -7.27 -13.73 25.41
N PHE A 104 -6.42 -13.49 26.41
CA PHE A 104 -5.04 -13.95 26.38
C PHE A 104 -5.08 -15.48 26.59
N GLU A 105 -5.33 -16.23 25.52
CA GLU A 105 -5.15 -17.68 25.51
C GLU A 105 -3.71 -18.00 25.95
N GLY A 106 -3.55 -18.43 27.20
CA GLY A 106 -2.30 -18.95 27.73
C GLY A 106 -1.86 -20.17 26.93
N ALA A 107 -0.55 -20.40 26.84
CA ALA A 107 0.04 -21.38 25.93
C ALA A 107 -0.26 -22.87 26.26
N ASP A 108 -1.04 -23.17 27.32
CA ASP A 108 -1.13 -24.50 27.93
C ASP A 108 -2.48 -25.23 27.79
N THR A 109 -3.52 -24.65 27.17
CA THR A 109 -4.71 -25.44 26.79
C THR A 109 -4.38 -26.30 25.57
N ALA A 110 -4.22 -27.60 25.78
CA ALA A 110 -3.94 -28.58 24.72
C ALA A 110 -5.09 -28.60 23.67
N VAL A 111 -4.86 -27.94 22.53
CA VAL A 111 -5.85 -27.88 21.44
C VAL A 111 -5.78 -29.16 20.61
N HIS A 112 -6.86 -29.92 20.59
CA HIS A 112 -7.00 -31.08 19.73
C HIS A 112 -7.48 -30.66 18.33
N LEU A 113 -6.69 -30.98 17.30
CA LEU A 113 -7.10 -30.76 15.90
C LEU A 113 -8.06 -31.85 15.45
N ALA A 114 -9.10 -31.48 14.70
CA ALA A 114 -9.89 -32.45 13.96
C ALA A 114 -9.00 -33.24 12.98
N PRO A 115 -9.08 -34.58 12.96
CA PRO A 115 -8.30 -35.41 12.05
C PRO A 115 -8.71 -35.10 10.60
N ALA A 116 -7.73 -35.06 9.70
CA ALA A 116 -8.00 -34.76 8.30
C ALA A 116 -8.75 -35.91 7.61
N ALA A 117 -9.71 -35.59 6.74
CA ALA A 117 -10.34 -36.59 5.89
C ALA A 117 -9.28 -37.29 5.01
N LYS A 118 -9.50 -38.57 4.69
CA LYS A 118 -8.46 -39.43 4.06
C LYS A 118 -7.81 -38.83 2.82
N ALA A 119 -8.59 -38.23 1.92
CA ALA A 119 -8.06 -37.60 0.70
C ALA A 119 -7.27 -36.31 0.98
N VAL A 120 -7.61 -35.59 2.07
CA VAL A 120 -6.91 -34.40 2.54
C VAL A 120 -5.60 -34.79 3.22
N ALA A 121 -5.60 -35.85 4.04
CA ALA A 121 -4.38 -36.41 4.62
C ALA A 121 -3.37 -36.82 3.54
N GLN A 122 -3.81 -37.56 2.52
CA GLN A 122 -2.99 -37.96 1.37
C GLN A 122 -2.43 -36.75 0.58
N LEU A 123 -3.18 -35.66 0.48
CA LEU A 123 -2.72 -34.42 -0.15
C LEU A 123 -1.60 -33.76 0.66
N ILE A 124 -1.67 -33.77 2.00
CA ILE A 124 -0.63 -33.23 2.87
C ILE A 124 0.61 -34.14 2.91
N GLU A 125 0.44 -35.46 2.92
CA GLU A 125 1.54 -36.44 2.84
C GLU A 125 2.39 -36.28 1.55
N GLN A 126 1.82 -35.72 0.48
CA GLN A 126 2.49 -35.45 -0.80
C GLN A 126 3.23 -34.09 -0.84
N LEU A 127 3.15 -33.26 0.20
CA LEU A 127 3.82 -31.95 0.24
C LEU A 127 5.31 -32.04 0.61
N ASP A 128 6.10 -32.61 -0.31
CA ASP A 128 7.55 -32.58 -0.23
C ASP A 128 8.15 -31.17 -0.54
N GLY A 129 9.47 -31.04 -0.41
CA GLY A 129 10.17 -29.79 -0.66
C GLY A 129 10.12 -29.27 -2.12
N ALA A 130 9.70 -30.08 -3.10
CA ALA A 130 9.44 -29.64 -4.47
C ALA A 130 7.98 -29.21 -4.64
N ALA A 131 7.03 -29.99 -4.12
CA ALA A 131 5.61 -29.65 -4.09
C ALA A 131 5.36 -28.31 -3.38
N LEU A 132 5.99 -28.09 -2.22
CA LEU A 132 5.90 -26.84 -1.45
C LEU A 132 6.36 -25.60 -2.24
N ARG A 133 7.37 -25.74 -3.12
CA ARG A 133 7.86 -24.69 -4.04
C ARG A 133 6.94 -24.48 -5.25
N GLY A 134 6.29 -25.55 -5.71
CA GLY A 134 5.40 -25.54 -6.88
C GLY A 134 4.03 -24.87 -6.66
N ARG A 135 3.60 -24.69 -5.41
CA ARG A 135 2.29 -24.11 -5.03
C ARG A 135 2.01 -22.75 -5.67
N ALA A 136 0.80 -22.48 -6.12
CA ALA A 136 0.47 -21.27 -6.88
C ALA A 136 0.66 -19.95 -6.07
N ASP A 137 0.87 -18.83 -6.77
CA ASP A 137 0.97 -17.49 -6.15
C ASP A 137 -0.32 -17.05 -5.48
N GLY A 138 -1.50 -17.53 -5.91
CA GLY A 138 -2.80 -17.08 -5.41
C GLY A 138 -2.91 -15.55 -5.39
N ALA A 139 -2.50 -14.90 -6.48
CA ALA A 139 -2.36 -13.43 -6.53
C ALA A 139 -3.70 -12.69 -6.62
N ASN A 140 -4.67 -13.28 -7.32
CA ASN A 140 -5.99 -12.71 -7.61
C ASN A 140 -7.07 -13.68 -7.12
N LEU A 141 -7.27 -13.75 -5.79
CA LEU A 141 -8.31 -14.57 -5.17
C LEU A 141 -9.57 -13.72 -4.97
N TYR A 142 -10.71 -14.20 -5.47
CA TYR A 142 -12.02 -13.58 -5.36
C TYR A 142 -13.07 -14.64 -5.00
N VAL A 143 -13.69 -14.47 -3.83
CA VAL A 143 -14.84 -15.27 -3.40
C VAL A 143 -16.08 -14.39 -3.45
N PRO A 144 -17.09 -14.69 -4.28
CA PRO A 144 -18.41 -14.06 -4.23
C PRO A 144 -18.97 -14.09 -2.80
N GLY A 145 -19.36 -12.92 -2.28
CA GLY A 145 -19.80 -12.79 -0.89
C GLY A 145 -21.30 -12.57 -0.72
N THR A 146 -21.89 -13.20 0.30
CA THR A 146 -23.08 -12.67 0.99
C THR A 146 -22.61 -11.88 2.22
N SER A 147 -23.44 -10.97 2.75
CA SER A 147 -23.01 -9.97 3.76
C SER A 147 -22.95 -10.48 5.21
N ALA A 148 -22.77 -11.79 5.43
CA ALA A 148 -22.79 -12.41 6.76
C ALA A 148 -21.40 -12.85 7.25
N LYS A 149 -21.20 -12.91 8.57
CA LYS A 149 -20.03 -13.60 9.17
C LYS A 149 -20.16 -15.10 8.88
N GLY A 150 -19.07 -15.73 8.43
CA GLY A 150 -19.05 -17.15 8.02
C GLY A 150 -19.19 -17.36 6.51
N ALA A 151 -19.81 -16.42 5.79
CA ALA A 151 -20.19 -16.53 4.38
C ALA A 151 -19.07 -16.93 3.40
N THR A 152 -17.80 -16.72 3.73
CA THR A 152 -16.67 -17.14 2.89
C THR A 152 -16.51 -18.67 2.83
N LEU A 153 -16.77 -19.39 3.94
CA LEU A 153 -16.74 -20.86 3.94
C LEU A 153 -17.93 -21.38 3.13
N ASP A 154 -19.14 -20.92 3.47
CA ASP A 154 -20.39 -21.29 2.80
C ASP A 154 -20.31 -21.04 1.28
N ALA A 155 -19.79 -19.87 0.86
CA ALA A 155 -19.63 -19.55 -0.55
C ALA A 155 -18.63 -20.49 -1.25
N LEU A 156 -17.47 -20.78 -0.64
CA LEU A 156 -16.51 -21.72 -1.22
C LEU A 156 -17.07 -23.14 -1.29
N GLN A 157 -17.85 -23.57 -0.30
CA GLN A 157 -18.51 -24.87 -0.27
C GLN A 157 -19.55 -24.96 -1.40
N VAL A 158 -20.50 -24.03 -1.46
CA VAL A 158 -21.55 -23.98 -2.50
C VAL A 158 -20.96 -23.89 -3.93
N LEU A 159 -19.89 -23.13 -4.11
CA LEU A 159 -19.17 -23.03 -5.38
C LEU A 159 -18.40 -24.32 -5.74
N THR A 160 -17.96 -25.10 -4.75
CA THR A 160 -17.30 -26.40 -4.95
C THR A 160 -18.33 -27.49 -5.23
N GLU A 161 -19.45 -27.50 -4.50
CA GLU A 161 -20.60 -28.39 -4.68
C GLU A 161 -21.17 -28.31 -6.11
N ALA A 162 -21.24 -27.11 -6.68
CA ALA A 162 -21.64 -26.92 -8.07
C ALA A 162 -20.78 -27.71 -9.07
N ALA A 163 -19.52 -28.02 -8.73
CA ALA A 163 -18.62 -28.83 -9.56
C ALA A 163 -18.66 -30.34 -9.25
N ILE A 164 -19.66 -30.83 -8.51
CA ILE A 164 -19.83 -32.24 -8.17
C ILE A 164 -21.02 -32.83 -8.98
N PRO A 165 -20.83 -33.92 -9.75
CA PRO A 165 -19.56 -34.59 -10.07
C PRO A 165 -18.75 -33.87 -11.16
N SER A 166 -19.39 -33.00 -11.96
CA SER A 166 -18.75 -32.20 -13.01
C SER A 166 -19.68 -31.08 -13.46
N ILE A 167 -19.12 -29.92 -13.83
CA ILE A 167 -19.84 -28.75 -14.36
C ILE A 167 -19.13 -28.16 -15.57
N SER A 168 -19.89 -27.60 -16.52
CA SER A 168 -19.31 -26.91 -17.68
C SER A 168 -18.90 -25.46 -17.35
N ASP A 169 -18.02 -24.88 -18.16
CA ASP A 169 -17.63 -23.47 -18.08
C ASP A 169 -18.84 -22.51 -18.17
N ALA A 170 -19.86 -22.87 -18.98
CA ALA A 170 -21.06 -22.07 -19.16
C ALA A 170 -22.05 -22.24 -18.00
N ASP A 171 -22.26 -23.47 -17.53
CA ASP A 171 -23.16 -23.75 -16.41
C ASP A 171 -22.62 -23.20 -15.09
N PHE A 172 -21.29 -23.22 -14.88
CA PHE A 172 -20.67 -22.60 -13.70
C PHE A 172 -20.89 -21.09 -13.70
N VAL A 173 -20.76 -20.42 -14.85
CA VAL A 173 -21.04 -18.98 -14.95
C VAL A 173 -22.50 -18.68 -14.60
N ARG A 174 -23.45 -19.43 -15.14
CA ARG A 174 -24.88 -19.29 -14.82
C ARG A 174 -25.14 -19.52 -13.33
N PHE A 175 -24.61 -20.60 -12.76
CA PHE A 175 -24.75 -20.92 -11.34
C PHE A 175 -24.27 -19.79 -10.42
N VAL A 176 -23.12 -19.18 -10.72
CA VAL A 176 -22.62 -18.04 -9.92
C VAL A 176 -23.55 -16.83 -10.02
N GLN A 177 -24.06 -16.53 -11.22
CA GLN A 177 -24.97 -15.39 -11.44
C GLN A 177 -26.30 -15.57 -10.71
N ASP A 178 -26.84 -16.80 -10.72
CA ASP A 178 -28.10 -17.15 -10.05
C ASP A 178 -27.94 -17.17 -8.52
N THR A 179 -26.80 -17.65 -8.01
CA THR A 179 -26.56 -17.88 -6.56
C THR A 179 -26.03 -16.66 -5.83
N PHE A 180 -25.27 -15.78 -6.51
CA PHE A 180 -24.58 -14.64 -5.89
C PHE A 180 -25.01 -13.31 -6.54
N PRO A 181 -26.01 -12.59 -5.99
CA PRO A 181 -26.58 -11.38 -6.59
C PRO A 181 -25.62 -10.21 -6.85
N ARG A 182 -24.40 -10.27 -6.31
CA ARG A 182 -23.32 -9.28 -6.51
C ARG A 182 -22.26 -9.70 -7.54
N ALA A 183 -22.34 -10.91 -8.08
CA ALA A 183 -21.38 -11.48 -9.03
C ALA A 183 -21.99 -11.66 -10.44
N GLN A 184 -22.91 -10.76 -10.83
CA GLN A 184 -23.78 -10.89 -12.02
C GLN A 184 -23.05 -10.92 -13.37
N THR A 185 -21.75 -10.61 -13.43
CA THR A 185 -21.00 -10.62 -14.70
C THR A 185 -20.33 -11.97 -14.97
N ALA A 186 -20.27 -12.37 -16.24
CA ALA A 186 -19.50 -13.56 -16.64
C ALA A 186 -18.00 -13.44 -16.29
N ALA A 187 -17.46 -12.21 -16.20
CA ALA A 187 -16.09 -11.97 -15.77
C ALA A 187 -15.88 -12.32 -14.28
N THR A 188 -16.73 -11.80 -13.38
CA THR A 188 -16.69 -12.10 -11.94
C THR A 188 -16.89 -13.59 -11.66
N ALA A 189 -17.78 -14.25 -12.39
CA ALA A 189 -17.99 -15.69 -12.27
C ALA A 189 -16.76 -16.51 -12.72
N ARG A 190 -16.09 -16.11 -13.80
CA ARG A 190 -14.82 -16.72 -14.23
C ARG A 190 -13.71 -16.51 -13.18
N THR A 191 -13.60 -15.32 -12.58
CA THR A 191 -12.62 -15.08 -11.51
C THR A 191 -12.90 -15.93 -10.25
N ALA A 192 -14.18 -16.19 -9.92
CA ALA A 192 -14.54 -17.12 -8.86
C ALA A 192 -14.09 -18.56 -9.19
N LYS A 193 -14.31 -19.02 -10.43
CA LYS A 193 -13.82 -20.33 -10.93
C LYS A 193 -12.28 -20.43 -10.86
N ASP A 194 -11.59 -19.40 -11.34
CA ASP A 194 -10.13 -19.32 -11.30
C ASP A 194 -9.59 -19.32 -9.85
N THR A 195 -10.37 -18.77 -8.91
CA THR A 195 -10.10 -18.83 -7.47
C THR A 195 -10.25 -20.24 -6.94
N LEU A 196 -11.35 -20.96 -7.21
CA LEU A 196 -11.48 -22.37 -6.82
C LEU A 196 -10.32 -23.24 -7.34
N LYS A 197 -9.94 -23.04 -8.61
CA LYS A 197 -8.81 -23.71 -9.24
C LYS A 197 -7.49 -23.37 -8.53
N ALA A 198 -7.24 -22.10 -8.24
CA ALA A 198 -6.03 -21.66 -7.54
C ALA A 198 -5.95 -22.18 -6.10
N LEU A 199 -7.10 -22.36 -5.44
CA LEU A 199 -7.23 -22.94 -4.10
C LEU A 199 -7.21 -24.48 -4.08
N GLY A 200 -7.08 -25.16 -5.23
CA GLY A 200 -7.06 -26.62 -5.31
C GLY A 200 -8.43 -27.30 -5.10
N LEU A 201 -9.52 -26.54 -5.15
CA LEU A 201 -10.87 -27.04 -4.92
C LEU A 201 -11.47 -27.74 -6.14
N ILE A 202 -11.14 -27.27 -7.35
CA ILE A 202 -11.58 -27.88 -8.61
C ILE A 202 -10.40 -28.21 -9.53
N GLN A 203 -10.58 -29.25 -10.35
CA GLN A 203 -9.65 -29.69 -11.39
C GLN A 203 -10.37 -29.80 -12.73
N ARG A 204 -9.62 -29.67 -13.83
CA ARG A 204 -10.17 -29.73 -15.19
C ARG A 204 -10.31 -31.19 -15.63
N THR A 205 -11.51 -31.58 -16.07
CA THR A 205 -11.81 -32.94 -16.55
C THR A 205 -11.88 -33.06 -18.07
N SER A 206 -12.18 -31.96 -18.79
CA SER A 206 -12.16 -31.90 -20.26
C SER A 206 -11.79 -30.51 -20.77
N SER A 207 -11.90 -30.27 -22.09
CA SER A 207 -11.73 -28.92 -22.65
C SER A 207 -12.68 -27.88 -22.04
N GLU A 208 -13.87 -28.27 -21.58
CA GLU A 208 -14.92 -27.32 -21.13
C GLU A 208 -15.54 -27.67 -19.77
N SER A 209 -15.05 -28.70 -19.07
CA SER A 209 -15.62 -29.16 -17.80
C SER A 209 -14.61 -29.26 -16.65
N TRP A 210 -15.15 -29.12 -15.43
CA TRP A 210 -14.42 -29.14 -14.16
C TRP A 210 -15.12 -30.05 -13.16
N SER A 211 -14.36 -30.76 -12.33
CA SER A 211 -14.86 -31.48 -11.15
C SER A 211 -14.27 -30.89 -9.88
N ALA A 212 -14.90 -31.09 -8.73
CA ALA A 212 -14.20 -31.01 -7.44
C ALA A 212 -12.96 -31.93 -7.44
N THR A 213 -11.92 -31.58 -6.66
CA THR A 213 -10.80 -32.49 -6.40
C THR A 213 -11.19 -33.54 -5.35
N PRO A 214 -10.51 -34.70 -5.24
CA PRO A 214 -10.84 -35.72 -4.24
C PRO A 214 -10.76 -35.20 -2.79
N ALA A 215 -9.83 -34.29 -2.52
CA ALA A 215 -9.71 -33.63 -1.21
C ALA A 215 -10.86 -32.63 -0.97
N ALA A 216 -11.24 -31.85 -1.98
CA ALA A 216 -12.35 -30.91 -1.88
C ALA A 216 -13.71 -31.59 -1.75
N LEU A 217 -13.93 -32.72 -2.42
CA LEU A 217 -15.11 -33.57 -2.22
C LEU A 217 -15.20 -34.05 -0.75
N ALA A 218 -14.10 -34.57 -0.20
CA ALA A 218 -14.05 -35.02 1.19
C ALA A 218 -14.24 -33.88 2.21
N TRP A 219 -13.80 -32.65 1.88
CA TRP A 219 -14.09 -31.46 2.68
C TRP A 219 -15.57 -31.05 2.60
N VAL A 220 -16.17 -31.04 1.42
CA VAL A 220 -17.61 -30.76 1.24
C VAL A 220 -18.48 -31.75 2.02
N GLU A 221 -18.10 -33.04 2.03
CA GLU A 221 -18.79 -34.09 2.80
C GLU A 221 -18.66 -33.93 4.31
N SER A 222 -17.53 -33.39 4.82
CA SER A 222 -17.29 -33.22 6.26
C SER A 222 -17.70 -31.86 6.82
N GLY A 223 -17.69 -30.82 5.99
CA GLY A 223 -17.85 -29.42 6.39
C GLY A 223 -16.68 -28.85 7.22
N GLU A 224 -15.61 -29.62 7.45
CA GLU A 224 -14.56 -29.30 8.43
C GLU A 224 -13.65 -28.14 7.96
N PRO A 225 -13.66 -26.95 8.60
CA PRO A 225 -12.88 -25.80 8.15
C PRO A 225 -11.37 -26.02 8.12
N LEU A 226 -10.83 -26.92 8.95
CA LEU A 226 -9.40 -27.28 8.92
C LEU A 226 -9.02 -28.06 7.66
N ASP A 227 -9.94 -28.82 7.06
CA ASP A 227 -9.69 -29.53 5.81
C ASP A 227 -9.64 -28.58 4.61
N LEU A 228 -10.49 -27.54 4.57
CA LEU A 228 -10.31 -26.43 3.63
C LEU A 228 -8.92 -25.79 3.81
N ALA A 229 -8.53 -25.48 5.04
CA ALA A 229 -7.24 -24.84 5.30
C ALA A 229 -6.05 -25.73 4.85
N ARG A 230 -6.16 -27.05 4.98
CA ARG A 230 -5.16 -28.03 4.47
C ARG A 230 -5.10 -28.02 2.95
N ILE A 231 -6.25 -28.04 2.26
CA ILE A 231 -6.33 -27.99 0.79
C ILE A 231 -5.73 -26.67 0.26
N VAL A 232 -6.10 -25.54 0.85
CA VAL A 232 -5.55 -24.22 0.49
C VAL A 232 -4.05 -24.16 0.77
N HIS A 233 -3.58 -24.69 1.90
CA HIS A 233 -2.15 -24.80 2.20
C HIS A 233 -1.39 -25.62 1.15
N ALA A 234 -1.98 -26.71 0.66
CA ALA A 234 -1.39 -27.53 -0.39
C ALA A 234 -1.38 -26.84 -1.76
N ALA A 235 -2.34 -25.94 -2.02
CA ALA A 235 -2.53 -25.31 -3.33
C ALA A 235 -1.75 -23.99 -3.53
N ILE A 236 -1.67 -23.13 -2.50
CA ILE A 236 -1.03 -21.80 -2.59
C ILE A 236 0.13 -21.62 -1.61
N ALA A 237 1.16 -20.91 -2.06
CA ALA A 237 2.34 -20.63 -1.24
C ALA A 237 2.07 -19.52 -0.20
N PHE A 238 2.86 -19.52 0.89
CA PHE A 238 2.77 -18.56 1.99
C PHE A 238 1.36 -18.49 2.61
N PHE A 239 0.86 -19.64 3.09
CA PHE A 239 -0.46 -19.76 3.73
C PHE A 239 -0.37 -20.33 5.15
N GLY A 240 0.32 -21.46 5.34
CA GLY A 240 0.61 -21.97 6.70
C GLY A 240 1.76 -21.19 7.35
N GLU A 241 2.70 -20.76 6.52
CA GLU A 241 3.85 -19.94 6.87
C GLU A 241 3.43 -18.60 7.51
N LEU A 242 2.30 -18.04 7.08
CA LEU A 242 1.69 -16.83 7.66
C LEU A 242 1.42 -16.98 9.17
N LEU A 243 0.99 -18.17 9.62
CA LEU A 243 0.72 -18.44 11.03
C LEU A 243 2.00 -18.34 11.87
N GLY A 244 3.15 -18.72 11.31
CA GLY A 244 4.46 -18.54 11.95
C GLY A 244 4.97 -17.09 11.94
N GLU A 245 4.63 -16.31 10.91
CA GLU A 245 4.96 -14.88 10.86
C GLU A 245 4.14 -14.03 11.85
N LEU A 246 2.89 -14.43 12.10
CA LEU A 246 1.95 -13.76 13.01
C LEU A 246 2.16 -14.10 14.49
N ASP A 247 2.78 -15.24 14.79
CA ASP A 247 3.04 -15.72 16.17
C ASP A 247 4.29 -15.07 16.81
N LYS A 248 4.87 -14.06 16.15
CA LYS A 248 6.00 -13.27 16.66
C LYS A 248 5.54 -12.28 17.72
N ALA A 249 6.39 -12.02 18.72
CA ALA A 249 6.09 -11.14 19.87
C ALA A 249 5.50 -9.76 19.48
N VAL A 250 5.92 -9.22 18.34
CA VAL A 250 5.24 -8.11 17.66
C VAL A 250 4.66 -8.62 16.35
N PRO A 251 3.33 -8.88 16.27
CA PRO A 251 2.70 -9.28 15.03
C PRO A 251 2.88 -8.22 13.93
N PRO A 252 3.34 -8.62 12.73
CA PRO A 252 3.57 -7.71 11.61
C PRO A 252 2.25 -7.17 11.02
N THR A 253 2.35 -6.05 10.30
CA THR A 253 1.24 -5.55 9.48
C THR A 253 1.10 -6.36 8.20
N THR A 254 -0.07 -6.32 7.53
CA THR A 254 -0.27 -6.89 6.18
C THR A 254 0.81 -6.40 5.20
N GLY A 255 1.28 -5.16 5.33
CA GLY A 255 2.38 -4.62 4.51
C GLY A 255 3.69 -5.36 4.73
N ALA A 256 4.12 -5.51 5.99
CA ALA A 256 5.32 -6.25 6.34
C ALA A 256 5.20 -7.75 6.03
N LEU A 257 4.00 -8.35 6.12
CA LEU A 257 3.74 -9.72 5.68
C LEU A 257 3.88 -9.89 4.17
N ALA A 258 3.40 -8.91 3.39
CA ALA A 258 3.60 -8.88 1.95
C ALA A 258 5.10 -8.84 1.61
N GLU A 259 5.87 -7.92 2.20
CA GLU A 259 7.33 -7.86 2.02
C GLU A 259 8.00 -9.21 2.36
N ARG A 260 7.74 -9.75 3.56
CA ARG A 260 8.33 -11.02 4.04
C ARG A 260 7.96 -12.25 3.21
N SER A 261 6.86 -12.22 2.46
CA SER A 261 6.47 -13.37 1.61
C SER A 261 7.55 -13.78 0.60
N ALA A 262 8.43 -12.87 0.18
CA ALA A 262 9.56 -13.17 -0.70
C ALA A 262 10.53 -14.22 -0.10
N LEU A 263 10.67 -14.28 1.23
CA LEU A 263 11.47 -15.32 1.91
C LEU A 263 10.92 -16.73 1.69
N TYR A 264 9.62 -16.84 1.41
CA TYR A 264 8.92 -18.11 1.21
C TYR A 264 8.62 -18.38 -0.29
N LEU A 265 9.15 -17.55 -1.19
CA LEU A 265 8.94 -17.57 -2.64
C LEU A 265 10.27 -17.41 -3.42
N PRO A 266 11.32 -18.21 -3.12
CA PRO A 266 12.69 -17.96 -3.56
C PRO A 266 12.84 -17.84 -5.09
N ASP A 267 12.06 -18.62 -5.84
CA ASP A 267 12.16 -18.73 -7.30
C ASP A 267 11.34 -17.67 -8.07
N ARG A 268 10.67 -16.72 -7.38
CA ARG A 268 9.65 -15.83 -8.01
C ARG A 268 10.09 -14.39 -8.22
N GLY A 269 11.21 -13.98 -7.63
CA GLY A 269 11.79 -12.64 -7.78
C GLY A 269 10.93 -11.47 -7.27
N LYS A 270 9.77 -11.73 -6.65
CA LYS A 270 8.82 -10.72 -6.17
C LYS A 270 8.08 -11.20 -4.92
N SER A 271 7.73 -10.25 -4.06
CA SER A 271 6.76 -10.44 -2.97
C SER A 271 5.33 -10.59 -3.49
N LEU A 272 4.45 -11.19 -2.70
CA LEU A 272 3.00 -11.10 -2.88
C LEU A 272 2.51 -9.66 -2.68
N SER A 273 1.39 -9.33 -3.31
CA SER A 273 0.70 -8.06 -3.05
C SER A 273 0.00 -8.06 -1.69
N ARG A 274 -0.27 -6.86 -1.16
CA ARG A 274 -1.08 -6.68 0.06
C ARG A 274 -2.49 -7.29 -0.07
N SER A 275 -3.07 -7.27 -1.28
CA SER A 275 -4.37 -7.92 -1.55
C SER A 275 -4.27 -9.46 -1.48
N ALA A 276 -3.23 -10.06 -2.05
CA ALA A 276 -3.00 -11.50 -2.00
C ALA A 276 -2.73 -12.02 -0.57
N VAL A 277 -2.07 -11.21 0.26
CA VAL A 277 -1.91 -11.50 1.70
C VAL A 277 -3.22 -11.33 2.46
N ASN A 278 -3.97 -10.25 2.25
CA ASN A 278 -5.28 -10.06 2.88
C ASN A 278 -6.28 -11.17 2.52
N ALA A 279 -6.28 -11.67 1.29
CA ALA A 279 -7.13 -12.80 0.90
C ALA A 279 -6.82 -14.07 1.71
N ARG A 280 -5.54 -14.37 1.95
CA ARG A 280 -5.11 -15.48 2.81
C ARG A 280 -5.51 -15.26 4.27
N LEU A 281 -5.30 -14.06 4.80
CA LEU A 281 -5.68 -13.71 6.17
C LEU A 281 -7.19 -13.82 6.41
N ASN A 282 -8.02 -13.41 5.44
CA ASN A 282 -9.47 -13.59 5.51
C ASN A 282 -9.88 -15.08 5.52
N LEU A 283 -9.19 -15.94 4.75
CA LEU A 283 -9.43 -17.39 4.76
C LEU A 283 -9.00 -18.03 6.08
N LEU A 284 -7.83 -17.67 6.60
CA LEU A 284 -7.35 -18.12 7.92
C LEU A 284 -8.28 -17.65 9.05
N GLU A 285 -8.84 -16.44 8.96
CA GLU A 285 -9.82 -15.90 9.91
C GLU A 285 -11.15 -16.67 9.83
N ALA A 286 -11.60 -17.01 8.61
CA ALA A 286 -12.78 -17.85 8.40
C ALA A 286 -12.62 -19.25 9.00
N CYS A 287 -11.44 -19.87 8.86
CA CYS A 287 -11.08 -21.13 9.52
C CYS A 287 -10.71 -20.98 11.02
N ARG A 288 -10.85 -19.79 11.63
CA ARG A 288 -10.51 -19.49 13.05
C ARG A 288 -9.04 -19.72 13.45
N LEU A 289 -8.14 -19.77 12.47
CA LEU A 289 -6.69 -19.95 12.67
C LEU A 289 -5.98 -18.62 13.05
N VAL A 290 -6.60 -17.49 12.71
CA VAL A 290 -6.17 -16.16 13.15
C VAL A 290 -7.35 -15.34 13.67
N THR A 291 -7.04 -14.34 14.49
CA THR A 291 -7.98 -13.30 14.92
C THR A 291 -7.46 -11.93 14.49
N ARG A 292 -8.33 -11.12 13.90
CA ARG A 292 -8.02 -9.75 13.48
C ARG A 292 -7.91 -8.81 14.68
N LEU A 293 -6.79 -8.10 14.81
CA LEU A 293 -6.55 -7.12 15.86
C LEU A 293 -6.90 -5.69 15.41
N SER A 294 -6.64 -5.38 14.14
CA SER A 294 -6.94 -4.10 13.49
C SER A 294 -7.20 -4.29 11.99
N GLN A 295 -7.36 -3.20 11.24
CA GLN A 295 -7.46 -3.24 9.77
C GLN A 295 -6.22 -3.85 9.08
N THR A 296 -5.05 -3.83 9.74
CA THR A 296 -3.77 -4.23 9.14
C THR A 296 -2.99 -5.26 9.97
N THR A 297 -3.49 -5.70 11.12
CA THR A 297 -2.80 -6.65 12.02
C THR A 297 -3.71 -7.77 12.51
N TYR A 298 -3.13 -8.95 12.66
CA TYR A 298 -3.79 -10.21 13.07
C TYR A 298 -2.90 -10.91 14.11
N ARG A 299 -3.43 -11.94 14.78
CA ARG A 299 -2.70 -12.83 15.70
C ARG A 299 -3.10 -14.29 15.44
N THR A 300 -2.15 -15.20 15.55
CA THR A 300 -2.39 -16.66 15.48
C THR A 300 -3.12 -17.14 16.74
N THR A 301 -4.22 -17.88 16.58
CA THR A 301 -4.96 -18.49 17.70
C THR A 301 -4.24 -19.73 18.23
N ALA A 302 -4.63 -20.28 19.38
CA ALA A 302 -4.09 -21.57 19.83
C ALA A 302 -4.35 -22.70 18.81
N LEU A 303 -5.52 -22.68 18.15
CA LEU A 303 -5.84 -23.55 17.02
C LEU A 303 -4.91 -23.32 15.83
N GLY A 304 -4.59 -22.07 15.51
CA GLY A 304 -3.64 -21.69 14.47
C GLY A 304 -2.22 -22.21 14.72
N ARG A 305 -1.74 -22.18 15.97
CA ARG A 305 -0.43 -22.73 16.35
C ARG A 305 -0.38 -24.25 16.16
N ALA A 306 -1.32 -24.98 16.76
CA ALA A 306 -1.41 -26.43 16.59
C ALA A 306 -1.54 -26.83 15.11
N PHE A 307 -2.38 -26.12 14.35
CA PHE A 307 -2.56 -26.36 12.91
C PHE A 307 -1.27 -26.17 12.11
N LYS A 308 -0.52 -25.09 12.36
CA LYS A 308 0.79 -24.83 11.75
C LYS A 308 1.79 -25.95 12.07
N GLU A 309 1.81 -26.45 13.31
CA GLU A 309 2.69 -27.56 13.72
C GLU A 309 2.32 -28.90 13.05
N SER A 310 1.06 -29.08 12.65
CA SER A 310 0.60 -30.26 11.92
C SER A 310 0.92 -30.27 10.42
N LEU A 311 1.59 -29.22 9.89
CA LEU A 311 1.79 -29.03 8.45
C LEU A 311 3.26 -28.94 8.04
N PRO A 312 3.65 -29.55 6.90
CA PRO A 312 4.94 -29.28 6.27
C PRO A 312 4.94 -27.86 5.69
N CYS A 313 5.55 -26.91 6.37
CA CYS A 313 5.71 -25.54 5.86
C CYS A 313 7.00 -25.40 5.03
N PHE A 314 6.99 -24.52 4.03
CA PHE A 314 8.24 -24.14 3.37
C PHE A 314 9.09 -23.33 4.37
N PRO A 315 10.34 -23.71 4.66
CA PRO A 315 11.19 -22.92 5.54
C PRO A 315 11.43 -21.54 4.91
N PRO A 316 11.49 -20.45 5.70
CA PRO A 316 11.97 -19.19 5.17
C PRO A 316 13.36 -19.43 4.56
N ALA A 317 13.60 -18.91 3.36
CA ALA A 317 14.92 -18.92 2.76
C ALA A 317 15.88 -18.19 3.71
N ASP A 318 16.74 -18.97 4.37
CA ASP A 318 17.75 -18.46 5.29
C ASP A 318 18.50 -17.31 4.62
N ALA A 319 18.49 -16.14 5.26
CA ALA A 319 19.32 -15.02 4.84
C ALA A 319 20.83 -15.37 4.83
N THR A 320 21.20 -16.46 5.50
CA THR A 320 22.52 -17.09 5.56
C THR A 320 22.80 -18.15 4.50
N SER A 321 21.80 -18.66 3.76
CA SER A 321 21.95 -19.81 2.84
C SER A 321 21.98 -19.44 1.35
N ARG A 322 22.12 -18.14 1.03
CA ARG A 322 22.64 -17.69 -0.29
C ARG A 322 24.17 -17.73 -0.38
N THR A 323 24.84 -18.26 0.64
CA THR A 323 26.27 -18.60 0.60
C THR A 323 26.43 -20.10 0.84
N LEU A 324 27.22 -20.78 0.00
CA LEU A 324 27.43 -22.25 -0.04
C LEU A 324 26.36 -23.09 -0.76
N ALA A 325 26.08 -22.72 -2.00
CA ALA A 325 26.12 -23.72 -3.09
C ALA A 325 27.33 -23.43 -4.02
N ASP A 326 28.47 -23.13 -3.40
CA ASP A 326 29.80 -23.08 -4.02
C ASP A 326 30.86 -23.27 -2.91
N GLY A 327 31.21 -24.53 -2.67
CA GLY A 327 32.61 -24.91 -2.51
C GLY A 327 33.00 -25.50 -3.88
N ASP A 328 34.05 -25.03 -4.53
CA ASP A 328 35.40 -25.09 -3.96
C ASP A 328 36.30 -23.90 -4.40
N SER A 329 36.52 -22.93 -3.51
CA SER A 329 37.82 -22.24 -3.32
C SER A 329 37.75 -21.07 -2.30
N GLN A 330 38.29 -21.34 -1.10
CA GLN A 330 38.89 -20.38 -0.14
C GLN A 330 37.98 -19.40 0.65
N ARG A 331 38.11 -19.47 1.99
CA ARG A 331 37.40 -18.68 3.02
C ARG A 331 38.32 -18.36 4.21
N HIS A 332 37.80 -17.46 5.07
CA HIS A 332 38.24 -17.04 6.42
C HIS A 332 39.26 -15.87 6.41
N HIS A 333 39.04 -14.76 7.16
CA HIS A 333 38.33 -14.61 8.45
C HIS A 333 37.26 -13.49 8.54
N ASP A 334 36.40 -13.62 9.55
CA ASP A 334 35.42 -12.66 10.11
C ASP A 334 36.08 -11.55 10.99
N VAL A 335 35.44 -10.49 11.51
CA VAL A 335 34.04 -10.30 11.99
C VAL A 335 33.47 -8.89 11.66
N SER A 336 32.13 -8.81 11.76
CA SER A 336 31.12 -7.71 11.73
C SER A 336 31.36 -6.50 12.70
N PRO A 337 30.47 -5.46 12.79
CA PRO A 337 29.11 -5.33 12.22
C PRO A 337 28.64 -3.96 11.67
N SER A 338 27.69 -4.00 10.72
CA SER A 338 26.43 -3.21 10.66
C SER A 338 25.62 -3.59 9.42
N GLY A 339 24.29 -3.64 9.53
CA GLY A 339 23.42 -4.28 8.52
C GLY A 339 22.90 -3.34 7.43
N ASN A 340 22.24 -3.92 6.40
CA ASN A 340 21.24 -3.20 5.62
C ASN A 340 20.27 -4.12 4.87
N THR A 341 19.06 -3.60 4.67
CA THR A 341 18.01 -4.13 3.80
C THR A 341 18.47 -4.25 2.34
N GLN A 342 18.06 -5.31 1.63
CA GLN A 342 18.07 -5.31 0.16
C GLN A 342 16.66 -5.06 -0.37
N GLN A 343 16.49 -3.89 -0.97
CA GLN A 343 15.25 -3.45 -1.61
C GLN A 343 15.09 -4.21 -2.95
N SER A 344 13.86 -4.40 -3.42
CA SER A 344 13.63 -4.53 -4.85
C SER A 344 13.86 -3.15 -5.46
N HIS A 345 15.12 -2.83 -5.78
CA HIS A 345 15.47 -1.53 -6.32
C HIS A 345 14.79 -1.32 -7.67
N SER A 346 14.01 -0.24 -7.77
CA SER A 346 13.61 0.32 -9.05
C SER A 346 14.77 1.12 -9.64
N LEU A 347 14.70 1.44 -10.94
CA LEU A 347 15.76 2.20 -11.61
C LEU A 347 15.99 3.57 -10.93
N GLY A 348 14.92 4.24 -10.49
CA GLY A 348 15.04 5.45 -9.68
C GLY A 348 15.72 5.19 -8.33
N SER A 349 15.42 4.07 -7.66
CA SER A 349 16.08 3.69 -6.40
C SER A 349 17.57 3.37 -6.58
N ASP A 350 17.97 2.70 -7.67
CA ASP A 350 19.37 2.41 -7.99
C ASP A 350 20.16 3.71 -8.26
N ILE A 351 19.62 4.60 -9.09
CA ILE A 351 20.25 5.90 -9.42
C ILE A 351 20.38 6.76 -8.15
N ALA A 352 19.35 6.78 -7.30
CA ALA A 352 19.37 7.50 -6.03
C ALA A 352 20.39 6.93 -5.03
N ALA A 353 20.48 5.60 -4.91
CA ALA A 353 21.44 4.93 -4.04
C ALA A 353 22.89 5.12 -4.53
N GLU A 354 23.13 5.08 -5.84
CA GLU A 354 24.44 5.39 -6.43
C GLU A 354 24.83 6.85 -6.17
N LEU A 355 23.92 7.79 -6.35
CA LEU A 355 24.15 9.22 -6.05
C LEU A 355 24.52 9.44 -4.58
N GLU A 356 23.76 8.85 -3.65
CA GLU A 356 24.00 8.96 -2.20
C GLU A 356 25.29 8.25 -1.74
N SER A 357 25.64 7.12 -2.39
CA SER A 357 26.89 6.39 -2.15
C SER A 357 28.10 7.16 -2.67
N ALA A 358 28.05 7.61 -3.93
CA ALA A 358 29.12 8.37 -4.58
C ALA A 358 29.38 9.70 -3.87
N ALA A 359 28.34 10.35 -3.33
CA ALA A 359 28.48 11.59 -2.57
C ALA A 359 29.37 11.48 -1.32
N ARG A 360 29.48 10.28 -0.74
CA ARG A 360 30.34 9.99 0.43
C ARG A 360 31.69 9.38 0.06
N ASP A 361 31.92 9.08 -1.21
CA ASP A 361 33.15 8.46 -1.72
C ASP A 361 34.17 9.54 -2.13
N SER A 362 34.80 10.18 -1.13
CA SER A 362 35.81 11.22 -1.37
C SER A 362 37.08 10.71 -2.08
N ALA A 363 37.29 9.40 -2.18
CA ALA A 363 38.38 8.83 -2.96
C ALA A 363 38.08 8.82 -4.47
N ASN A 364 36.79 8.85 -4.87
CA ASN A 364 36.35 8.73 -6.25
C ASN A 364 35.39 9.87 -6.66
N PRO A 365 35.80 11.16 -6.63
CA PRO A 365 34.92 12.30 -6.96
C PRO A 365 34.23 12.16 -8.33
N ARG A 366 34.95 11.65 -9.34
CA ARG A 366 34.43 11.31 -10.69
C ARG A 366 33.21 10.39 -10.72
N ARG A 367 32.95 9.65 -9.65
CA ARG A 367 31.76 8.83 -9.49
C ARG A 367 30.53 9.69 -9.23
N LEU A 368 30.64 10.71 -8.35
CA LEU A 368 29.55 11.67 -8.10
C LEU A 368 29.27 12.53 -9.34
N GLU A 369 30.32 13.00 -10.02
CA GLU A 369 30.20 13.77 -11.28
C GLU A 369 29.27 13.05 -12.29
N LYS A 370 29.48 11.73 -12.47
CA LYS A 370 28.66 10.89 -13.35
C LYS A 370 27.27 10.61 -12.79
N ALA A 371 27.17 10.28 -11.50
CA ALA A 371 25.90 9.99 -10.85
C ALA A 371 24.94 11.19 -10.90
N ALA A 372 25.45 12.42 -10.74
CA ALA A 372 24.67 13.65 -10.86
C ALA A 372 24.10 13.85 -12.27
N VAL A 373 24.91 13.62 -13.32
CA VAL A 373 24.45 13.68 -14.72
C VAL A 373 23.37 12.63 -15.00
N VAL A 374 23.53 11.40 -14.49
CA VAL A 374 22.54 10.31 -14.65
C VAL A 374 21.24 10.64 -13.91
N ALA A 375 21.31 11.13 -12.67
CA ALA A 375 20.15 11.54 -11.88
C ALA A 375 19.33 12.65 -12.57
N LEU A 376 19.99 13.71 -13.02
CA LEU A 376 19.33 14.81 -13.76
C LEU A 376 18.80 14.34 -15.12
N GLY A 377 19.53 13.46 -15.82
CA GLY A 377 19.09 12.81 -17.06
C GLY A 377 17.80 12.00 -16.87
N TYR A 378 17.70 11.25 -15.78
CA TYR A 378 16.50 10.49 -15.39
C TYR A 378 15.29 11.40 -15.09
N LEU A 379 15.54 12.59 -14.53
CA LEU A 379 14.53 13.65 -14.35
C LEU A 379 14.17 14.41 -15.65
N GLY A 380 14.58 13.90 -16.81
CA GLY A 380 14.27 14.49 -18.12
C GLY A 380 15.20 15.63 -18.54
N MET A 381 16.37 15.77 -17.89
CA MET A 381 17.39 16.78 -18.22
C MET A 381 18.62 16.12 -18.88
N PRO A 382 18.54 15.72 -20.17
CA PRO A 382 19.60 14.94 -20.81
C PRO A 382 20.92 15.72 -20.84
N GLY A 383 22.01 15.02 -20.56
CA GLY A 383 23.33 15.64 -20.39
C GLY A 383 24.49 14.69 -20.66
N LYS A 384 25.70 15.18 -20.41
CA LYS A 384 26.95 14.42 -20.49
C LYS A 384 27.90 14.80 -19.36
N HIS A 385 28.66 13.81 -18.90
CA HIS A 385 29.85 14.00 -18.08
C HIS A 385 30.94 14.67 -18.95
N VAL A 386 31.72 15.56 -18.35
CA VAL A 386 32.84 16.27 -19.00
C VAL A 386 34.11 15.97 -18.19
N GLY A 387 34.30 16.64 -17.05
CA GLY A 387 35.29 16.31 -16.03
C GLY A 387 36.75 16.55 -16.44
N GLY A 388 37.44 17.43 -15.72
CA GLY A 388 38.86 17.74 -15.96
C GLY A 388 39.31 18.94 -15.16
N SER A 389 40.63 19.14 -15.04
CA SER A 389 41.16 20.34 -14.38
C SER A 389 40.83 21.57 -15.24
N GLY A 390 40.09 22.53 -14.67
CA GLY A 390 39.69 23.76 -15.37
C GLY A 390 38.47 23.61 -16.28
N ALA A 391 37.63 22.60 -16.07
CA ALA A 391 36.39 22.40 -16.80
C ALA A 391 35.23 22.07 -15.83
N VAL A 392 33.99 22.15 -16.30
CA VAL A 392 32.83 21.65 -15.54
C VAL A 392 32.89 20.12 -15.38
N ASP A 393 32.33 19.60 -14.30
CA ASP A 393 32.19 18.15 -14.10
C ASP A 393 31.20 17.55 -15.09
N GLY A 394 30.13 18.28 -15.40
CA GLY A 394 29.14 17.87 -16.40
C GLY A 394 28.26 19.00 -16.88
N GLN A 395 27.40 18.69 -17.84
CA GLN A 395 26.37 19.61 -18.34
C GLN A 395 25.08 18.87 -18.64
N VAL A 396 23.94 19.49 -18.32
CA VAL A 396 22.59 18.97 -18.64
C VAL A 396 21.76 20.04 -19.35
N ARG A 397 20.79 19.59 -20.14
CA ARG A 397 19.82 20.46 -20.82
C ARG A 397 18.52 20.51 -20.02
N PHE A 398 18.11 21.70 -19.61
CA PHE A 398 16.84 21.94 -18.95
C PHE A 398 15.86 22.67 -19.87
N GLY A 399 14.61 22.23 -19.91
CA GLY A 399 13.58 22.79 -20.80
C GLY A 399 13.59 22.19 -22.21
N VAL A 400 12.60 22.59 -23.02
CA VAL A 400 12.38 22.07 -24.38
C VAL A 400 12.20 23.22 -25.39
N GLY A 401 12.55 22.97 -26.65
CA GLY A 401 12.42 23.96 -27.74
C GLY A 401 13.21 25.24 -27.46
N SER A 402 12.59 26.40 -27.71
CA SER A 402 13.18 27.73 -27.46
C SER A 402 13.53 28.00 -25.99
N ASN A 403 12.92 27.25 -25.06
CA ASN A 403 13.12 27.43 -23.63
C ASN A 403 14.20 26.48 -23.07
N SER A 404 14.90 25.76 -23.96
CA SER A 404 16.03 24.90 -23.61
C SER A 404 17.27 25.72 -23.23
N ARG A 405 17.79 25.52 -22.01
CA ARG A 405 19.05 26.10 -21.52
C ARG A 405 20.03 25.02 -21.05
N ILE A 406 21.33 25.32 -21.12
CA ILE A 406 22.38 24.46 -20.54
C ILE A 406 22.61 24.87 -19.09
N LEU A 407 22.68 23.87 -18.22
CA LEU A 407 23.10 24.00 -16.82
C LEU A 407 24.47 23.31 -16.66
N ALA A 408 25.43 24.00 -16.05
CA ALA A 408 26.70 23.42 -15.64
C ALA A 408 26.52 22.60 -14.36
N ILE A 409 27.37 21.60 -14.12
CA ILE A 409 27.39 20.79 -12.90
C ILE A 409 28.78 20.87 -12.28
N GLU A 410 28.81 21.12 -10.96
CA GLU A 410 29.96 21.01 -10.08
C GLU A 410 29.59 20.04 -8.94
N ALA A 411 30.38 19.00 -8.74
CA ALA A 411 30.09 17.88 -7.86
C ALA A 411 31.14 17.76 -6.76
N LYS A 412 30.73 17.98 -5.49
CA LYS A 412 31.62 17.90 -4.32
C LYS A 412 31.26 16.71 -3.42
N THR A 413 32.22 15.82 -3.18
CA THR A 413 32.08 14.66 -2.29
C THR A 413 32.53 14.98 -0.86
N SER A 414 31.95 14.30 0.14
CA SER A 414 32.45 14.33 1.52
C SER A 414 32.10 13.04 2.28
N ALA A 415 33.14 12.33 2.72
CA ALA A 415 33.02 11.17 3.60
C ALA A 415 32.35 11.48 4.96
N THR A 416 32.45 12.73 5.46
CA THR A 416 31.79 13.16 6.71
C THR A 416 30.37 13.69 6.50
N GLY A 417 29.89 13.73 5.25
CA GLY A 417 28.54 14.18 4.91
C GLY A 417 28.36 15.71 4.80
N ARG A 418 29.40 16.51 5.04
CA ARG A 418 29.42 17.94 4.69
C ARG A 418 30.72 18.32 4.00
N VAL A 419 30.61 19.11 2.94
CA VAL A 419 31.75 19.76 2.27
C VAL A 419 32.14 21.00 3.08
N VAL A 420 33.43 21.12 3.37
CA VAL A 420 34.05 22.18 4.19
C VAL A 420 35.28 22.74 3.48
N ASP A 421 35.56 24.02 3.65
CA ASP A 421 36.78 24.72 3.17
C ASP A 421 37.17 24.42 1.70
N GLN A 422 36.19 24.29 0.81
CA GLN A 422 36.40 24.18 -0.64
C GLN A 422 36.05 25.48 -1.36
N SER A 423 36.93 25.89 -2.29
CA SER A 423 36.76 27.10 -3.09
C SER A 423 35.69 26.95 -4.17
N LEU A 424 34.87 27.98 -4.36
CA LEU A 424 33.95 28.14 -5.51
C LEU A 424 34.57 28.99 -6.64
N PHE A 425 35.86 29.31 -6.57
CA PHE A 425 36.58 30.07 -7.58
C PHE A 425 36.61 29.35 -8.95
N GLY A 426 36.49 30.10 -10.04
CA GLY A 426 36.51 29.58 -11.42
C GLY A 426 35.16 29.11 -11.97
N LEU A 427 34.13 28.89 -11.12
CA LEU A 427 32.82 28.39 -11.57
C LEU A 427 32.10 29.29 -12.59
N ALA A 428 32.37 30.60 -12.57
CA ALA A 428 31.84 31.54 -13.55
C ALA A 428 32.51 31.39 -14.93
N GLU A 429 33.82 31.11 -14.96
CA GLU A 429 34.59 30.91 -16.19
C GLU A 429 34.21 29.58 -16.83
N HIS A 430 34.28 28.47 -16.08
CA HIS A 430 33.88 27.13 -16.56
C HIS A 430 32.44 27.12 -17.13
N ARG A 431 31.53 27.88 -16.50
CA ARG A 431 30.12 27.99 -16.93
C ARG A 431 29.98 28.79 -18.23
N ALA A 432 30.77 29.86 -18.40
CA ALA A 432 30.77 30.68 -19.60
C ALA A 432 31.30 29.93 -20.84
N GLU A 433 32.33 29.09 -20.68
CA GLU A 433 32.90 28.28 -21.77
C GLU A 433 31.88 27.37 -22.46
N ILE A 434 30.89 26.85 -21.71
CA ILE A 434 29.83 25.99 -22.24
C ILE A 434 28.51 26.72 -22.52
N GLY A 435 28.47 28.05 -22.40
CA GLY A 435 27.26 28.86 -22.61
C GLY A 435 26.14 28.60 -21.57
N ALA A 436 26.49 28.05 -20.41
CA ALA A 436 25.53 27.83 -19.33
C ALA A 436 25.24 29.13 -18.58
N HIS A 437 24.03 29.22 -18.00
CA HIS A 437 23.60 30.42 -17.26
C HIS A 437 23.51 30.16 -15.75
N VAL A 438 23.42 28.89 -15.35
CA VAL A 438 23.37 28.46 -13.95
C VAL A 438 24.38 27.33 -13.76
N HIS A 439 25.05 27.31 -12.61
CA HIS A 439 25.88 26.23 -12.13
C HIS A 439 25.13 25.46 -11.03
N LEU A 440 24.95 24.15 -11.19
CA LEU A 440 24.37 23.28 -10.17
C LEU A 440 25.51 22.79 -9.26
N LEU A 441 25.54 23.27 -8.02
CA LEU A 441 26.50 22.84 -7.02
C LEU A 441 25.89 21.69 -6.21
N ILE A 442 26.40 20.47 -6.43
CA ILE A 442 25.79 19.22 -5.96
C ILE A 442 26.72 18.52 -4.97
N GLY A 443 26.21 18.14 -3.79
CA GLY A 443 26.99 17.43 -2.77
C GLY A 443 26.14 16.87 -1.63
N PRO A 444 26.72 16.12 -0.67
CA PRO A 444 25.98 15.53 0.46
C PRO A 444 25.42 16.58 1.45
N GLY A 445 25.83 17.83 1.29
CA GLY A 445 25.52 18.97 2.13
C GLY A 445 26.75 19.88 2.24
N PHE A 446 26.55 21.15 2.50
CA PHE A 446 27.61 22.17 2.54
C PHE A 446 27.64 22.87 3.89
N GLU A 447 28.81 23.35 4.31
CA GLU A 447 28.91 24.17 5.52
C GLU A 447 28.30 25.56 5.35
N ARG A 448 27.97 26.21 6.47
CA ARG A 448 27.28 27.50 6.48
C ARG A 448 28.03 28.62 5.75
N ARG A 449 29.37 28.58 5.73
CA ARG A 449 30.20 29.55 5.01
C ARG A 449 30.08 29.37 3.49
N MET A 450 30.26 28.14 3.02
CA MET A 450 30.19 27.78 1.60
C MET A 450 28.77 27.92 1.04
N LEU A 451 27.74 27.61 1.85
CA LEU A 451 26.35 27.94 1.52
C LEU A 451 26.16 29.44 1.29
N LYS A 452 26.65 30.28 2.21
CA LYS A 452 26.56 31.73 2.03
C LYS A 452 27.31 32.21 0.78
N GLU A 453 28.51 31.71 0.53
CA GLU A 453 29.30 32.06 -0.67
C GLU A 453 28.58 31.67 -1.97
N ALA A 454 27.87 30.53 -1.98
CA ALA A 454 27.03 30.13 -3.10
C ALA A 454 25.72 30.93 -3.21
N ASP A 455 25.07 31.26 -2.09
CA ASP A 455 23.86 32.10 -2.02
C ASP A 455 24.14 33.55 -2.44
N ASP A 456 25.38 34.03 -2.28
CA ASP A 456 25.84 35.36 -2.73
C ASP A 456 26.12 35.41 -4.26
N ASP A 457 26.18 34.27 -5.00
CA ASP A 457 26.27 34.21 -6.48
C ASP A 457 24.89 33.87 -7.12
N PRO A 458 24.23 34.82 -7.83
CA PRO A 458 22.91 34.62 -8.42
C PRO A 458 22.87 33.61 -9.58
N ALA A 459 24.01 33.03 -9.96
CA ALA A 459 24.12 31.99 -10.98
C ALA A 459 24.52 30.62 -10.41
N ILE A 460 24.50 30.41 -9.09
CA ILE A 460 24.71 29.10 -8.45
C ILE A 460 23.41 28.58 -7.84
N ALA A 461 23.05 27.32 -8.15
CA ALA A 461 21.96 26.61 -7.52
C ALA A 461 22.49 25.43 -6.69
N VAL A 462 22.41 25.53 -5.37
CA VAL A 462 22.87 24.47 -4.45
C VAL A 462 21.82 23.37 -4.29
N ILE A 463 22.20 22.12 -4.56
CA ILE A 463 21.33 20.95 -4.47
C ILE A 463 21.99 19.87 -3.59
N ASP A 464 21.36 19.57 -2.46
CA ASP A 464 21.75 18.41 -1.64
C ASP A 464 21.49 17.11 -2.43
N THR A 465 22.44 16.19 -2.45
CA THR A 465 22.26 14.87 -3.10
C THR A 465 21.12 14.08 -2.49
N GLY A 466 20.81 14.26 -1.20
CA GLY A 466 19.64 13.68 -0.56
C GLY A 466 18.31 14.21 -1.11
N LEU A 467 18.24 15.51 -1.46
CA LEU A 467 17.07 16.09 -2.14
C LEU A 467 16.97 15.56 -3.57
N LEU A 468 18.07 15.57 -4.33
CA LEU A 468 18.08 15.06 -5.70
C LEU A 468 17.71 13.56 -5.75
N ALA A 469 18.20 12.76 -4.80
CA ALA A 469 17.84 11.36 -4.63
C ALA A 469 16.36 11.15 -4.22
N GLU A 470 15.79 12.01 -3.36
CA GLU A 470 14.36 12.01 -3.07
C GLU A 470 13.53 12.29 -4.34
N VAL A 471 13.91 13.31 -5.11
CA VAL A 471 13.21 13.66 -6.36
C VAL A 471 13.27 12.52 -7.38
N VAL A 472 14.44 11.90 -7.57
CA VAL A 472 14.62 10.72 -8.45
C VAL A 472 13.73 9.55 -8.00
N ARG A 473 13.69 9.23 -6.70
CA ARG A 473 12.83 8.14 -6.17
C ARG A 473 11.34 8.43 -6.33
N ARG A 474 10.90 9.67 -6.10
CA ARG A 474 9.48 10.05 -6.22
C ARG A 474 9.01 10.17 -7.67
N GLN A 475 9.90 10.37 -8.64
CA GLN A 475 9.54 10.53 -10.06
C GLN A 475 8.80 9.30 -10.63
N GLU A 476 9.01 8.10 -10.08
CA GLU A 476 8.28 6.88 -10.48
C GLU A 476 6.84 6.79 -9.93
N GLN A 477 6.54 7.52 -8.86
CA GLN A 477 5.26 7.46 -8.14
C GLN A 477 4.40 8.70 -8.41
N THR A 478 5.02 9.87 -8.47
CA THR A 478 4.38 11.17 -8.68
C THR A 478 5.30 12.02 -9.57
N PRO A 479 5.34 11.72 -10.89
CA PRO A 479 6.24 12.38 -11.82
C PRO A 479 5.93 13.88 -11.91
N LEU A 480 6.95 14.70 -11.67
CA LEU A 480 6.89 16.15 -11.89
C LEU A 480 7.35 16.48 -13.32
N THR A 481 6.69 17.46 -13.94
CA THR A 481 7.11 18.03 -15.22
C THR A 481 8.36 18.89 -15.06
N LEU A 482 9.11 19.14 -16.14
CA LEU A 482 10.27 20.06 -16.08
C LEU A 482 9.90 21.46 -15.54
N THR A 483 8.68 21.94 -15.81
CA THR A 483 8.18 23.20 -15.24
C THR A 483 8.02 23.13 -13.72
N GLN A 484 7.50 22.03 -13.19
CA GLN A 484 7.39 21.80 -11.74
C GLN A 484 8.75 21.51 -11.08
N LEU A 485 9.71 20.96 -11.84
CA LEU A 485 11.11 20.79 -11.42
C LEU A 485 11.94 22.07 -11.53
N ALA A 486 11.39 23.19 -12.04
CA ALA A 486 12.16 24.43 -12.19
C ALA A 486 12.76 24.95 -10.87
N PRO A 487 12.06 24.94 -9.71
CA PRO A 487 12.65 25.34 -8.43
C PRO A 487 13.87 24.52 -8.01
N LEU A 488 13.98 23.25 -8.41
CA LEU A 488 15.14 22.41 -8.09
C LEU A 488 16.43 22.98 -8.68
N VAL A 489 16.35 23.67 -9.81
CA VAL A 489 17.49 24.23 -10.57
C VAL A 489 17.48 25.76 -10.66
N ASP A 490 16.60 26.42 -9.91
CA ASP A 490 16.52 27.87 -9.84
C ASP A 490 17.57 28.41 -8.85
N PRO A 491 18.57 29.21 -9.27
CA PRO A 491 19.56 29.78 -8.36
C PRO A 491 18.97 30.79 -7.36
N ALA A 492 17.79 31.38 -7.64
CA ALA A 492 17.17 32.38 -6.75
C ALA A 492 16.60 31.81 -5.44
N LEU A 493 16.59 30.48 -5.27
CA LEU A 493 16.09 29.80 -4.08
C LEU A 493 17.24 29.29 -3.20
N HIS A 494 17.04 29.22 -1.89
CA HIS A 494 17.95 28.53 -0.98
C HIS A 494 17.62 27.03 -0.93
N ALA A 495 18.58 26.19 -0.55
CA ALA A 495 18.43 24.73 -0.55
C ALA A 495 17.21 24.22 0.26
N ALA A 496 16.84 24.91 1.35
CA ALA A 496 15.65 24.60 2.13
C ALA A 496 14.34 24.89 1.36
N GLN A 497 14.25 26.04 0.68
CA GLN A 497 13.09 26.43 -0.13
C GLN A 497 12.91 25.50 -1.32
N ARG A 498 13.99 25.05 -1.97
CA ARG A 498 13.93 24.05 -3.05
C ARG A 498 13.23 22.76 -2.60
N ARG A 499 13.51 22.28 -1.38
CA ARG A 499 12.87 21.08 -0.80
C ARG A 499 11.39 21.32 -0.52
N GLU A 500 11.05 22.45 0.08
CA GLU A 500 9.68 22.86 0.36
C GLU A 500 8.84 22.91 -0.94
N SER A 501 9.32 23.57 -2.00
CA SER A 501 8.62 23.61 -3.30
C SER A 501 8.42 22.24 -3.94
N MET A 502 9.37 21.29 -3.80
CA MET A 502 9.15 19.92 -4.29
C MET A 502 8.04 19.21 -3.49
N HIS A 503 8.03 19.38 -2.16
CA HIS A 503 7.02 18.81 -1.26
C HIS A 503 5.63 19.40 -1.53
N GLU A 504 5.53 20.70 -1.78
CA GLU A 504 4.29 21.37 -2.20
C GLU A 504 3.75 20.82 -3.53
N TYR A 505 4.60 20.63 -4.55
CA TYR A 505 4.15 20.06 -5.82
C TYR A 505 3.70 18.61 -5.70
N TRP A 506 4.39 17.77 -4.90
CA TRP A 506 3.94 16.41 -4.65
C TRP A 506 2.62 16.37 -3.88
N ALA A 507 2.48 17.16 -2.81
CA ALA A 507 1.23 17.27 -2.05
C ALA A 507 0.08 17.74 -2.95
N ALA A 508 0.29 18.71 -3.85
CA ALA A 508 -0.71 19.16 -4.80
C ALA A 508 -1.14 18.07 -5.79
N GLN A 509 -0.21 17.24 -6.28
CA GLN A 509 -0.53 16.10 -7.16
C GLN A 509 -1.24 14.97 -6.41
N GLU A 510 -0.80 14.65 -5.19
CA GLU A 510 -1.44 13.67 -4.31
C GLU A 510 -2.89 14.08 -3.98
N ILE A 511 -3.13 15.37 -3.70
CA ILE A 511 -4.48 15.94 -3.48
C ILE A 511 -5.32 15.88 -4.76
N ARG A 512 -4.76 16.17 -5.95
CA ARG A 512 -5.47 16.02 -7.24
C ARG A 512 -5.96 14.59 -7.46
N GLY A 513 -5.11 13.59 -7.28
CA GLY A 513 -5.50 12.18 -7.40
C GLY A 513 -6.55 11.74 -6.36
N GLN A 514 -6.49 12.26 -5.13
CA GLN A 514 -7.53 12.03 -4.12
C GLN A 514 -8.86 12.69 -4.49
N LEU A 515 -8.83 13.90 -5.08
CA LEU A 515 -10.00 14.62 -5.55
C LEU A 515 -10.66 13.92 -6.75
N GLU A 516 -9.87 13.43 -7.71
CA GLU A 516 -10.35 12.61 -8.83
C GLU A 516 -11.13 11.40 -8.33
N TYR A 517 -10.55 10.63 -7.40
CA TYR A 517 -11.21 9.49 -6.79
C TYR A 517 -12.51 9.89 -6.06
N ALA A 518 -12.45 10.93 -5.22
CA ALA A 518 -13.59 11.38 -4.43
C ALA A 518 -14.76 11.88 -5.30
N LEU A 519 -14.48 12.57 -6.41
CA LEU A 519 -15.49 13.05 -7.35
C LEU A 519 -16.18 11.89 -8.08
N VAL A 520 -15.42 10.88 -8.54
CA VAL A 520 -15.99 9.68 -9.15
C VAL A 520 -16.81 8.89 -8.14
N ASP A 521 -16.37 8.78 -6.87
CA ASP A 521 -17.13 8.09 -5.82
C ASP A 521 -18.44 8.82 -5.48
N ILE A 522 -18.41 10.15 -5.29
CA ILE A 522 -19.62 10.98 -5.07
C ILE A 522 -20.64 10.74 -6.19
N LEU A 523 -20.20 10.80 -7.45
CA LEU A 523 -21.08 10.68 -8.61
C LEU A 523 -21.51 9.23 -8.90
N ASN A 524 -20.78 8.21 -8.43
CA ASN A 524 -21.26 6.82 -8.43
C ASN A 524 -22.35 6.61 -7.37
N VAL A 525 -22.15 7.12 -6.16
CA VAL A 525 -23.15 7.04 -5.08
C VAL A 525 -24.47 7.71 -5.48
N GLU A 526 -24.42 8.87 -6.16
CA GLU A 526 -25.61 9.51 -6.71
C GLU A 526 -26.27 8.68 -7.82
N ALA A 527 -25.47 8.09 -8.72
CA ALA A 527 -25.99 7.29 -9.84
C ALA A 527 -26.65 5.97 -9.40
N ASP A 528 -26.31 5.48 -8.20
CA ASP A 528 -26.92 4.31 -7.57
C ASP A 528 -28.15 4.65 -6.70
N ASP A 529 -28.52 5.93 -6.50
CA ASP A 529 -29.70 6.31 -5.71
C ASP A 529 -31.00 6.05 -6.51
N PRO A 530 -31.89 5.15 -6.03
CA PRO A 530 -33.13 4.82 -6.74
C PRO A 530 -34.20 5.92 -6.72
N LEU A 531 -33.99 7.03 -6.00
CA LEU A 531 -34.93 8.15 -5.88
C LEU A 531 -34.61 9.33 -6.82
N GLU A 532 -33.40 9.41 -7.38
CA GLU A 532 -32.96 10.53 -8.23
C GLU A 532 -32.82 10.10 -9.70
N GLU A 533 -33.68 10.63 -10.58
CA GLU A 533 -33.70 10.24 -12.00
C GLU A 533 -32.41 10.64 -12.75
N GLY A 534 -31.52 9.66 -12.91
CA GLY A 534 -30.38 9.73 -13.83
C GLY A 534 -29.06 10.22 -13.23
N GLY A 535 -28.97 10.37 -11.89
CA GLY A 535 -27.71 10.51 -11.14
C GLY A 535 -26.96 11.84 -11.33
N TRP A 536 -27.68 12.96 -11.49
CA TRP A 536 -27.10 14.25 -11.88
C TRP A 536 -26.92 15.23 -10.71
N LEU A 537 -25.68 15.46 -10.27
CA LEU A 537 -25.37 16.55 -9.33
C LEU A 537 -24.97 17.85 -10.02
N ASP A 538 -25.37 18.98 -9.43
CA ASP A 538 -24.77 20.28 -9.75
C ASP A 538 -23.48 20.54 -8.95
N LEU A 539 -22.71 21.53 -9.40
CA LEU A 539 -21.42 21.91 -8.78
C LEU A 539 -21.58 22.27 -7.28
N THR A 540 -22.68 22.90 -6.90
CA THR A 540 -22.97 23.27 -5.50
C THR A 540 -23.09 22.04 -4.61
N SER A 541 -23.78 21.00 -5.10
CA SER A 541 -24.02 19.74 -4.41
C SER A 541 -22.75 18.90 -4.35
N VAL A 542 -22.00 18.79 -5.45
CA VAL A 542 -20.66 18.17 -5.46
C VAL A 542 -19.72 18.84 -4.44
N ARG A 543 -19.67 20.17 -4.40
CA ARG A 543 -18.88 20.93 -3.41
C ARG A 543 -19.43 20.85 -1.98
N ARG A 544 -20.69 20.46 -1.77
CA ARG A 544 -21.22 20.12 -0.44
C ARG A 544 -20.71 18.75 -0.01
N GLU A 545 -20.86 17.73 -0.85
CA GLU A 545 -20.42 16.37 -0.51
C GLU A 545 -18.91 16.26 -0.29
N LEU A 546 -18.10 16.93 -1.12
CA LEU A 546 -16.66 17.08 -0.88
C LEU A 546 -16.37 17.66 0.51
N ARG A 547 -17.12 18.70 0.93
CA ARG A 547 -16.91 19.31 2.26
C ARG A 547 -17.33 18.40 3.41
N THR A 548 -18.42 17.65 3.25
CA THR A 548 -18.87 16.61 4.20
C THR A 548 -17.78 15.56 4.40
N ARG A 549 -17.10 15.17 3.31
CA ARG A 549 -16.00 14.19 3.28
C ARG A 549 -14.63 14.79 3.67
N GLY A 550 -14.59 16.01 4.21
CA GLY A 550 -13.37 16.65 4.69
C GLY A 550 -12.55 17.42 3.65
N TYR A 551 -12.83 17.30 2.35
CA TYR A 551 -12.12 18.04 1.31
C TYR A 551 -12.36 19.54 1.40
N ARG A 552 -11.30 20.33 1.22
CA ARG A 552 -11.32 21.80 1.21
C ARG A 552 -10.54 22.28 -0.01
N VAL A 553 -11.24 22.38 -1.14
CA VAL A 553 -10.66 22.67 -2.45
C VAL A 553 -11.41 23.85 -3.08
N GLU A 554 -10.68 24.68 -3.83
CA GLU A 554 -11.26 25.80 -4.58
C GLU A 554 -12.19 25.32 -5.69
N GLU A 555 -13.16 26.16 -6.06
CA GLU A 555 -14.14 25.83 -7.09
C GLU A 555 -13.49 25.58 -8.45
N ALA A 556 -12.50 26.40 -8.83
CA ALA A 556 -11.79 26.27 -10.10
C ALA A 556 -11.13 24.89 -10.26
N THR A 557 -10.46 24.38 -9.21
CA THR A 557 -9.85 23.05 -9.23
C THR A 557 -10.89 21.93 -9.29
N VAL A 558 -12.03 22.07 -8.60
CA VAL A 558 -13.13 21.08 -8.71
C VAL A 558 -13.67 21.02 -10.14
N VAL A 559 -13.86 22.17 -10.80
CA VAL A 559 -14.30 22.23 -12.21
C VAL A 559 -13.22 21.67 -13.15
N GLU A 560 -11.94 22.02 -12.95
CA GLU A 560 -10.80 21.47 -13.70
C GLU A 560 -10.79 19.93 -13.66
N THR A 561 -10.95 19.34 -12.47
CA THR A 561 -10.96 17.88 -12.29
C THR A 561 -12.22 17.24 -12.87
N LEU A 562 -13.40 17.84 -12.70
CA LEU A 562 -14.65 17.34 -13.30
C LEU A 562 -14.59 17.34 -14.83
N ASP A 563 -14.04 18.40 -15.43
CA ASP A 563 -13.90 18.51 -16.88
C ASP A 563 -12.81 17.57 -17.43
N PHE A 564 -11.72 17.33 -16.69
CA PHE A 564 -10.75 16.28 -17.01
C PHE A 564 -11.39 14.89 -17.03
N LEU A 565 -12.15 14.52 -15.99
CA LEU A 565 -12.84 13.23 -15.87
C LEU A 565 -13.96 13.06 -16.92
N ALA A 566 -14.59 14.16 -17.34
CA ALA A 566 -15.61 14.19 -18.39
C ALA A 566 -15.04 14.24 -19.82
N SER A 567 -13.74 14.49 -20.01
CA SER A 567 -13.12 14.54 -21.34
C SER A 567 -13.23 13.21 -22.09
N ASP A 568 -13.41 13.20 -23.41
CA ASP A 568 -13.59 11.97 -24.21
C ASP A 568 -12.48 10.91 -24.00
N ARG A 569 -11.27 11.38 -23.70
CA ARG A 569 -10.11 10.56 -23.32
C ARG A 569 -10.36 9.76 -22.04
N ILE A 570 -10.86 10.41 -20.99
CA ILE A 570 -11.15 9.77 -19.70
C ILE A 570 -12.55 9.17 -19.73
N GLY A 571 -13.60 9.96 -20.00
CA GLY A 571 -14.95 9.49 -20.34
C GLY A 571 -15.68 8.76 -19.21
N VAL A 572 -15.36 9.08 -17.95
CA VAL A 572 -15.95 8.42 -16.76
C VAL A 572 -17.10 9.22 -16.17
N LEU A 573 -17.19 10.51 -16.52
CA LEU A 573 -18.31 11.39 -16.23
C LEU A 573 -18.97 11.86 -17.54
N GLN A 574 -20.24 12.22 -17.45
CA GLN A 574 -20.94 13.01 -18.46
C GLN A 574 -21.27 14.38 -17.87
N ARG A 575 -20.99 15.45 -18.65
CA ARG A 575 -21.39 16.83 -18.33
C ARG A 575 -22.64 17.21 -19.09
N SER A 576 -23.55 17.92 -18.44
CA SER A 576 -24.71 18.59 -19.07
C SER A 576 -24.90 19.96 -18.44
N VAL A 577 -24.60 21.03 -19.20
CA VAL A 577 -24.64 22.43 -18.74
C VAL A 577 -23.75 22.67 -17.51
N GLN A 578 -24.34 22.64 -16.31
CA GLN A 578 -23.71 22.82 -14.99
C GLN A 578 -23.88 21.61 -14.06
N ARG A 579 -24.29 20.46 -14.61
CA ARG A 579 -24.45 19.19 -13.90
C ARG A 579 -23.50 18.13 -14.44
N TYR A 580 -23.14 17.21 -13.57
CA TYR A 580 -22.27 16.08 -13.83
C TYR A 580 -22.93 14.81 -13.31
N ARG A 581 -22.73 13.70 -14.01
CA ARG A 581 -23.08 12.36 -13.55
C ARG A 581 -21.98 11.37 -13.88
N CYS A 582 -21.93 10.23 -13.19
CA CYS A 582 -21.02 9.17 -13.58
C CYS A 582 -21.57 8.36 -14.77
N THR A 583 -20.67 7.86 -15.61
CA THR A 583 -20.95 6.91 -16.71
C THR A 583 -20.18 5.60 -16.57
N ALA A 584 -19.34 5.48 -15.54
CA ALA A 584 -18.44 4.36 -15.33
C ALA A 584 -18.16 4.13 -13.83
N SER A 585 -18.05 2.87 -13.43
CA SER A 585 -17.67 2.52 -12.05
C SER A 585 -16.29 3.08 -11.68
N LEU A 586 -16.04 3.30 -10.38
CA LEU A 586 -14.69 3.60 -9.84
C LEU A 586 -13.60 2.67 -10.38
N HIS A 587 -13.90 1.36 -10.50
CA HIS A 587 -12.95 0.38 -11.03
C HIS A 587 -12.64 0.64 -12.51
N THR A 588 -13.68 0.90 -13.31
CA THR A 588 -13.55 1.25 -14.74
C THR A 588 -12.79 2.57 -14.91
N ALA A 589 -13.02 3.56 -14.04
CA ALA A 589 -12.30 4.83 -14.07
C ALA A 589 -10.79 4.65 -13.85
N GLY A 590 -10.40 3.91 -12.80
CA GLY A 590 -9.00 3.55 -12.54
C GLY A 590 -8.37 2.77 -13.70
N GLN A 591 -9.07 1.78 -14.26
CA GLN A 591 -8.59 1.02 -15.44
C GLN A 591 -8.34 1.93 -16.64
N ARG A 592 -9.25 2.88 -16.93
CA ARG A 592 -9.11 3.79 -18.08
C ARG A 592 -7.93 4.73 -17.89
N ILE A 593 -7.76 5.34 -16.72
CA ILE A 593 -6.60 6.19 -16.39
C ILE A 593 -5.29 5.41 -16.57
N GLN A 594 -5.19 4.19 -16.02
CA GLN A 594 -4.00 3.35 -16.18
C GLN A 594 -3.74 2.97 -17.65
N ALA A 595 -4.78 2.64 -18.42
CA ALA A 595 -4.66 2.27 -19.83
C ALA A 595 -4.09 3.40 -20.69
N LEU A 596 -4.37 4.68 -20.39
CA LEU A 596 -3.83 5.81 -21.15
C LEU A 596 -2.29 5.86 -21.13
N GLY A 597 -1.66 5.52 -20.00
CA GLY A 597 -0.20 5.45 -19.88
C GLY A 597 0.39 4.32 -20.73
N HIS A 598 -0.20 3.12 -20.66
CA HIS A 598 0.22 1.98 -21.48
C HIS A 598 0.06 2.24 -22.98
N GLN A 599 -1.03 2.89 -23.40
CA GLN A 599 -1.27 3.28 -24.79
C GLN A 599 -0.19 4.25 -25.31
N TRP A 600 0.23 5.22 -24.49
CA TRP A 600 1.30 6.15 -24.85
C TRP A 600 2.64 5.44 -25.07
N VAL A 601 3.02 4.54 -24.16
CA VAL A 601 4.26 3.74 -24.29
C VAL A 601 4.23 2.87 -25.54
N ALA A 602 3.10 2.20 -25.82
CA ALA A 602 2.94 1.39 -27.03
C ALA A 602 3.03 2.23 -28.32
N ALA A 603 2.45 3.43 -28.33
CA ALA A 603 2.53 4.36 -29.45
C ALA A 603 3.97 4.86 -29.70
N ALA A 604 4.71 5.21 -28.63
CA ALA A 604 6.12 5.60 -28.74
C ALA A 604 6.98 4.47 -29.32
N GLN A 605 6.81 3.22 -28.83
CA GLN A 605 7.50 2.04 -29.37
C GLN A 605 7.16 1.75 -30.83
N LEU A 606 5.93 2.06 -31.28
CA LEU A 606 5.55 1.93 -32.69
C LEU A 606 6.25 3.01 -33.54
N HIS A 607 6.23 4.26 -33.09
CA HIS A 607 6.83 5.40 -33.78
C HIS A 607 8.36 5.26 -33.96
N HIS A 608 9.06 4.76 -32.93
CA HIS A 608 10.49 4.45 -33.06
C HIS A 608 10.75 3.34 -34.10
N ARG A 609 9.91 2.30 -34.15
CA ARG A 609 10.05 1.19 -35.11
C ARG A 609 9.74 1.57 -36.56
N THR A 610 8.84 2.53 -36.79
CA THR A 610 8.62 3.07 -38.15
C THR A 610 9.81 3.92 -38.58
N ARG A 611 10.26 4.84 -37.72
CA ARG A 611 11.39 5.72 -38.03
C ARG A 611 12.69 4.96 -38.31
N SER A 612 13.01 3.93 -37.53
CA SER A 612 14.20 3.10 -37.77
C SER A 612 14.14 2.29 -39.06
N LYS A 613 12.94 2.02 -39.60
CA LYS A 613 12.78 1.36 -40.91
C LYS A 613 12.98 2.33 -42.06
N ASP A 614 12.51 3.57 -41.93
CA ASP A 614 12.69 4.60 -42.94
C ASP A 614 14.18 5.03 -43.03
N GLU A 615 14.84 5.21 -41.88
CA GLU A 615 16.28 5.48 -41.81
C GLU A 615 17.12 4.30 -42.34
N GLY A 616 16.66 3.06 -42.15
CA GLY A 616 17.29 1.84 -42.70
C GLY A 616 16.92 1.50 -44.16
N ALA A 617 16.04 2.28 -44.79
CA ALA A 617 15.69 2.17 -46.22
C ALA A 617 16.24 3.33 -47.07
N GLN A 618 16.91 4.30 -46.42
CA GLN A 618 17.62 5.42 -47.06
C GLN A 618 19.16 5.27 -46.98
N ALA A 619 19.64 4.14 -46.46
CA ALA A 619 21.04 3.72 -46.41
C ALA A 619 21.25 2.46 -47.28
#